data_AF-M7SGD1-F1
#
_entry.id   AF-M7SGD1-F1
#
_cell.length_a   1.000
_cell.length_b   1.000
_cell.length_c   1.000
_cell.angle_alpha   90.00
_cell.angle_beta   90.00
_cell.angle_gamma   90.00
#
_symmetry.space_group_name_H-M   'P 1'
#
loop_
_entity.id
_entity.type
_entity.pdbx_description
1 polymer ?
#
loop_
_entity_poly.entity_id
_entity_poly.type
_entity_poly.pdbx_seq_one_letter_code
_entity_poly.pdbx_strand_id
1 'polypeptide(L)' 'MKRVQLYVGQHQRLTGEVKKLPKALAIIRKRPQEGEDVEMTEGSSEDTKDELEVVEIIKYKLVFSLRPEPVGTG' A
#
# COMPACT_ATOMS: atom_id res chain seq x y z
N MET A 1 10.86 -21.02 1.99
CA MET A 1 9.76 -20.04 1.94
C MET A 1 9.19 -19.92 3.34
N LYS A 2 9.11 -18.71 3.92
CA LYS A 2 8.51 -18.51 5.26
C LYS A 2 6.98 -18.49 5.10
N ARG A 3 6.28 -19.39 5.79
CA ARG A 3 4.81 -19.43 5.84
C ARG A 3 4.30 -18.38 6.83
N VAL A 4 3.17 -17.76 6.51
CA VAL A 4 2.48 -16.80 7.38
C VAL A 4 1.01 -17.17 7.50
N GLN A 5 0.41 -16.83 8.63
CA GLN A 5 -1.03 -16.95 8.85
C GLN A 5 -1.59 -15.55 9.09
N LEU A 6 -2.71 -15.24 8.43
CA LEU A 6 -3.47 -14.02 8.62
C LEU A 6 -4.85 -14.39 9.15
N TYR A 7 -5.19 -13.88 10.32
CA TYR A 7 -6.53 -13.99 10.89
C TYR A 7 -7.32 -12.74 10.53
N VAL A 8 -8.51 -12.93 9.94
CA VAL A 8 -9.40 -11.84 9.52
C VAL A 8 -10.70 -11.97 10.32
N GLY A 9 -10.96 -10.99 11.18
CA GLY A 9 -12.07 -11.07 12.12
C GLY A 9 -11.95 -12.28 13.06
N GLN A 10 -13.09 -12.84 13.46
CA GLN A 10 -13.14 -13.93 14.44
C GLN A 10 -13.17 -15.33 13.82
N HIS A 11 -13.51 -15.46 12.53
CA HIS A 11 -13.90 -16.75 11.94
C HIS A 11 -13.09 -17.15 10.72
N GLN A 12 -12.13 -16.35 10.29
CA GLN A 12 -11.41 -16.60 9.04
C GLN A 12 -9.89 -16.60 9.24
N ARG A 13 -9.23 -17.60 8.67
CA ARG A 13 -7.77 -17.71 8.59
C ARG A 13 -7.33 -17.89 7.15
N LEU A 14 -6.33 -17.12 6.72
CA LEU A 14 -5.65 -17.31 5.44
C LEU A 14 -4.23 -17.80 5.70
N THR A 15 -3.83 -18.83 4.96
CA THR A 15 -2.44 -19.28 4.91
C THR A 15 -1.77 -18.66 3.70
N GLY A 16 -0.64 -18.00 3.94
CA GLY A 16 0.13 -17.31 2.90
C GLY A 16 1.62 -17.52 3.04
N GLU A 17 2.37 -16.79 2.23
CA GLU A 17 3.83 -16.86 2.19
C GLU A 17 4.48 -15.48 2.05
N VAL A 18 5.69 -15.35 2.58
CA VAL A 18 6.55 -14.18 2.36
C VAL A 18 7.30 -14.36 1.05
N LYS A 19 7.10 -13.43 0.11
CA LYS A 19 7.81 -13.38 -1.16
C LYS A 19 8.66 -12.12 -1.27
N LYS A 20 9.93 -12.28 -1.66
CA LYS A 20 10.78 -11.15 -2.04
C LYS A 20 10.32 -10.61 -3.39
N LEU A 21 10.23 -9.30 -3.51
CA LEU A 21 9.91 -8.66 -4.79
C LEU A 21 11.15 -8.71 -5.71
N PRO A 22 10.98 -8.98 -7.02
CA PRO A 22 12.09 -8.94 -7.97
C PRO A 22 12.66 -7.52 -8.13
N LYS A 23 11.82 -6.50 -7.96
CA LYS A 23 12.18 -5.09 -7.88
C LYS A 23 11.53 -4.48 -6.65
N ALA A 24 12.28 -3.69 -5.89
CA ALA A 24 11.73 -2.97 -4.76
C ALA A 24 10.73 -1.91 -5.26
N LEU A 25 9.65 -1.69 -4.50
CA LEU A 25 8.62 -0.72 -4.82
C LEU A 25 8.73 0.47 -3.86
N ALA A 26 8.77 1.70 -4.40
CA ALA A 26 8.73 2.91 -3.59
C ALA A 26 7.28 3.39 -3.44
N ILE A 27 6.87 3.69 -2.21
CA ILE A 27 5.63 4.41 -1.92
C ILE A 27 5.96 5.89 -1.99
N ILE A 28 5.28 6.61 -2.88
CA ILE A 28 5.44 8.05 -3.07
C ILE A 28 4.13 8.73 -2.68
N ARG A 29 4.21 9.81 -1.91
CA ARG A 29 3.08 10.63 -1.50
C ARG A 29 3.27 12.05 -2.03
N LYS A 30 2.20 12.64 -2.58
CA LYS A 30 2.16 14.08 -2.88
C LYS A 30 2.00 14.84 -1.57
N ARG A 31 2.83 15.85 -1.32
CA ARG A 31 2.61 16.74 -0.18
C ARG A 31 1.30 17.52 -0.39
N PRO A 32 0.42 17.59 0.61
CA PRO A 32 -0.68 18.55 0.56
C PRO A 32 -0.07 19.95 0.57
N GLN A 33 -0.48 20.80 -0.37
CA GLN A 33 -0.15 22.22 -0.35
C GLN A 33 -0.95 22.83 0.80
N GLU A 34 -0.29 23.21 1.90
CA GLU A 34 -0.93 23.99 2.95
C GLU A 34 -1.25 25.39 2.40
N GLY A 35 -2.50 25.60 1.97
CA GLY A 35 -3.00 26.88 1.48
C GLY A 35 -3.88 26.79 0.25
N GLU A 36 -5.00 26.07 0.32
CA GLU A 36 -6.12 26.31 -0.61
C GLU A 36 -6.79 27.63 -0.22
N ASP A 37 -6.27 28.72 -0.78
CA ASP A 37 -6.97 30.01 -0.88
C ASP A 37 -6.42 30.78 -2.10
N VAL A 38 -6.52 30.19 -3.29
CA VAL A 38 -6.45 30.98 -4.53
C VAL A 38 -7.25 30.31 -5.66
N GLU A 39 -8.41 30.90 -5.86
CA GLU A 39 -9.15 31.10 -7.10
C GLU A 39 -8.69 30.33 -8.36
N MET A 40 -9.66 29.59 -8.90
CA MET A 40 -9.77 29.19 -10.29
C MET A 40 -9.15 30.23 -11.25
N THR A 41 -8.02 29.90 -11.88
CA THR A 41 -7.58 30.62 -13.08
C THR A 41 -7.16 29.62 -14.13
N GLU A 42 -7.95 29.56 -15.20
CA GLU A 42 -7.63 28.85 -16.43
C GLU A 42 -6.34 29.40 -17.05
N GLY A 43 -5.42 28.50 -17.36
CA GLY A 43 -4.37 28.70 -18.36
C GLY A 43 -3.10 29.40 -17.87
N SER A 44 -2.04 28.63 -17.61
CA SER A 44 -0.69 28.85 -18.17
C SER A 44 0.34 27.91 -17.52
N SER A 45 1.13 27.27 -18.41
CA SER A 45 2.55 26.88 -18.26
C SER A 45 3.02 26.06 -17.04
N GLU A 46 3.60 24.89 -17.35
CA GLU A 46 4.91 24.40 -16.89
C GLU A 46 5.38 24.86 -15.50
N ASP A 47 5.60 23.89 -14.59
CA ASP A 47 6.23 24.02 -13.26
C ASP A 47 5.35 24.22 -12.02
N THR A 48 4.16 23.63 -11.96
CA THR A 48 3.67 23.13 -10.66
C THR A 48 4.48 21.88 -10.31
N LYS A 49 5.65 22.08 -9.69
CA LYS A 49 6.42 20.99 -9.08
C LYS A 49 5.61 20.41 -7.93
N ASP A 50 4.76 19.45 -8.26
CA ASP A 50 4.14 18.56 -7.28
C ASP A 50 5.27 18.03 -6.38
N GLU A 51 5.33 18.50 -5.13
CA GLU A 51 6.34 18.03 -4.19
C GLU A 51 6.03 16.57 -3.82
N LEU A 52 6.81 15.66 -4.39
CA LEU A 52 6.71 14.22 -4.14
C LEU A 52 7.67 13.80 -3.03
N GLU A 53 7.15 13.08 -2.06
CA GLU A 53 7.90 12.51 -0.94
C GLU A 53 7.96 10.98 -1.05
N VAL A 54 9.16 10.41 -0.90
CA VAL A 54 9.31 8.94 -0.77
C VAL A 54 9.04 8.56 0.68
N VAL A 55 7.93 7.84 0.90
CA VAL A 55 7.50 7.43 2.24
C VAL A 55 8.21 6.15 2.67
N GLU A 56 8.27 5.15 1.79
CA GLU A 56 8.83 3.84 2.13
C GLU A 56 9.29 3.07 0.88
N ILE A 57 10.21 2.12 1.05
CA ILE A 57 10.65 1.19 0.00
C ILE A 57 10.32 -0.25 0.43
N ILE A 58 9.31 -0.84 -0.19
CA ILE A 58 8.88 -2.22 0.05
C ILE A 58 9.78 -3.19 -0.74
N LYS A 59 10.40 -4.13 -0.03
CA LYS A 59 11.25 -5.20 -0.61
C LYS A 59 10.60 -6.58 -0.61
N TYR A 60 9.60 -6.79 0.24
CA TYR A 60 8.92 -8.08 0.43
C TYR A 60 7.41 -7.85 0.45
N LYS A 61 6.65 -8.86 0.00
CA LYS A 61 5.19 -8.88 0.10
C LYS A 61 4.71 -10.17 0.75
N LEU A 62 3.60 -10.09 1.47
CA LEU A 62 2.84 -11.25 1.92
C LEU A 62 1.80 -11.58 0.85
N VAL A 63 1.74 -12.82 0.42
CA VAL A 63 0.77 -13.27 -0.59
C VAL A 63 -0.12 -14.36 0.00
N PHE A 64 -1.42 -14.17 -0.12
CA PHE A 64 -2.46 -15.12 0.28
C PHE A 64 -3.24 -15.52 -0.98
N SER A 65 -2.86 -16.64 -1.61
CA SER A 65 -3.50 -17.12 -2.84
C SER A 65 -4.53 -18.23 -2.60
N LEU A 66 -4.60 -18.75 -1.38
CA LEU A 66 -5.50 -19.84 -1.01
C LEU A 66 -6.83 -19.29 -0.49
N ARG A 67 -7.90 -20.07 -0.66
CA ARG A 67 -9.20 -19.75 -0.07
C ARG A 67 -9.06 -19.66 1.46
N PRO A 68 -9.72 -18.70 2.11
CA PRO A 68 -9.75 -18.65 3.56
C PRO A 68 -10.37 -19.90 4.18
N GLU A 69 -9.78 -20.36 5.27
CA GLU A 69 -10.24 -21.48 6.07
C GLU A 69 -11.07 -20.95 7.25
N PRO A 70 -12.23 -21.57 7.56
CA PRO A 70 -12.99 -21.22 8.74
C PRO A 70 -12.20 -21.59 10.00
N VAL A 71 -12.18 -20.70 10.98
CA VAL A 71 -11.70 -20.99 12.33
C VAL A 71 -12.91 -21.01 13.26
N GLY A 72 -13.38 -22.22 13.56
CA GLY A 72 -14.41 -22.44 14.56
C GLY A 72 -13.78 -22.61 15.93
N THR A 73 -14.31 -21.89 16.92
CA THR A 73 -14.26 -22.35 18.31
C THR A 73 -15.25 -23.52 18.41
N GLY A 74 -14.73 -24.74 18.52
CA GLY A 74 -15.51 -25.87 19.00
C GLY A 74 -15.92 -25.67 20.46
#